data_AF-A0A843M1U3-F1
#
_entry.id   AF-A0A843M1U3-F1
#
_cell.length_a   1.000
_cell.length_b   1.000
_cell.length_c   1.000
_cell.angle_alpha   90.00
_cell.angle_beta   90.00
_cell.angle_gamma   90.00
#
_symmetry.space_group_name_H-M   'P 1'
#
loop_
_entity.id
_entity.type
_entity.pdbx_description
1 polymer ?
#
loop_
_entity_poly.entity_id
_entity_poly.type
_entity_poly.pdbx_seq_one_letter_code
_entity_poly.pdbx_strand_id
1 'polypeptide(L)'
;MTPNKPWDDKKEMITTALESGISYVLDLDDYDKIQKLGNVKIVANSDDADIYLVGINGEGDGSLILSEDLNQSQDLQEAKKAKREGKTVCAYVEITDKNHEQLAVSLGSVADYIILISTDWTVIPLENIIADLQKADVKIIAAVADEDGAKLAIETLEHGTDGVIFEANDFNQIKKIAQLVVDASKIKYDLKVATVTNVKPLGSGDRVCVDTTDMMKPGEGMLIGSYSKSLFLVHSESLESEYVASRPFRVNA
;
A
#
# COMPACT_ATOMS: atom_id res chain seq x y z
N MET A 1 5.62 -10.73 -1.07
CA MET A 1 6.46 -11.74 -1.72
C MET A 1 5.63 -12.97 -1.96
N THR A 2 5.85 -13.65 -3.08
CA THR A 2 5.22 -14.94 -3.34
C THR A 2 5.90 -16.01 -2.48
N PRO A 3 5.13 -16.93 -1.87
CA PRO A 3 5.72 -18.03 -1.13
C PRO A 3 6.38 -19.03 -2.07
N ASN A 4 7.39 -19.73 -1.57
CA ASN A 4 8.02 -20.83 -2.29
C ASN A 4 7.08 -22.07 -2.32
N LYS A 5 6.09 -22.02 -3.21
CA LYS A 5 5.07 -23.06 -3.42
C LYS A 5 4.97 -23.40 -4.91
N PRO A 6 4.42 -24.58 -5.26
CA PRO A 6 4.08 -24.92 -6.64
C PRO A 6 3.21 -23.84 -7.29
N TRP A 7 3.35 -23.69 -8.62
CA TRP A 7 2.68 -22.64 -9.38
C TRP A 7 1.17 -22.57 -9.16
N ASP A 8 0.47 -23.71 -9.08
CA ASP A 8 -0.99 -23.72 -8.92
C ASP A 8 -1.42 -23.10 -7.58
N ASP A 9 -0.74 -23.45 -6.47
CA ASP A 9 -0.98 -22.86 -5.16
C ASP A 9 -0.61 -21.37 -5.16
N LYS A 10 0.56 -21.03 -5.72
CA LYS A 10 1.05 -19.65 -5.82
C LYS A 10 0.06 -18.78 -6.61
N LYS A 11 -0.48 -19.30 -7.72
CA LYS A 11 -1.47 -18.63 -8.56
C LYS A 11 -2.75 -18.30 -7.81
N GLU A 12 -3.27 -19.24 -7.01
CA GLU A 12 -4.47 -18.98 -6.20
C GLU A 12 -4.23 -17.85 -5.18
N MET A 13 -3.05 -17.83 -4.55
CA MET A 13 -2.69 -16.80 -3.56
C MET A 13 -2.55 -15.43 -4.22
N ILE A 14 -1.90 -15.35 -5.38
CA ILE A 14 -1.79 -14.10 -6.15
C ILE A 14 -3.17 -13.61 -6.60
N THR A 15 -4.02 -14.52 -7.09
CA THR A 15 -5.39 -14.17 -7.50
C THR A 15 -6.18 -13.60 -6.32
N THR A 16 -6.08 -14.23 -5.15
CA THR A 16 -6.71 -13.73 -3.92
C THR A 16 -6.18 -12.37 -3.51
N ALA A 17 -4.87 -12.11 -3.66
CA ALA A 17 -4.26 -10.82 -3.37
C ALA A 17 -4.82 -9.72 -4.29
N LEU A 18 -4.93 -10.01 -5.59
CA LEU A 18 -5.50 -9.08 -6.59
C LEU A 18 -6.97 -8.77 -6.30
N GLU A 19 -7.77 -9.79 -5.99
CA GLU A 19 -9.17 -9.62 -5.59
C GLU A 19 -9.33 -8.83 -4.29
N SER A 20 -8.30 -8.85 -3.43
CA SER A 20 -8.26 -8.08 -2.18
C SER A 20 -7.69 -6.65 -2.37
N GLY A 21 -7.40 -6.24 -3.61
CA GLY A 21 -6.91 -4.90 -3.94
C GLY A 21 -5.39 -4.72 -3.86
N ILE A 22 -4.62 -5.78 -3.63
CA ILE A 22 -3.15 -5.72 -3.64
C ILE A 22 -2.68 -5.66 -5.09
N SER A 23 -1.99 -4.58 -5.46
CA SER A 23 -1.61 -4.31 -6.86
C SER A 23 -0.17 -4.67 -7.23
N TYR A 24 0.67 -5.02 -6.25
CA TYR A 24 2.09 -5.31 -6.44
C TYR A 24 2.42 -6.72 -5.98
N VAL A 25 3.19 -7.45 -6.78
CA VAL A 25 3.67 -8.79 -6.44
C VAL A 25 5.18 -8.85 -6.66
N LEU A 26 5.91 -9.29 -5.64
CA LEU A 26 7.33 -9.58 -5.72
C LEU A 26 7.53 -11.08 -5.88
N ASP A 27 8.16 -11.49 -6.98
CA ASP A 27 8.48 -12.88 -7.32
C ASP A 27 9.72 -12.91 -8.23
N LEU A 28 10.63 -13.85 -8.01
CA LEU A 28 11.91 -13.93 -8.74
C LEU A 28 11.92 -14.98 -9.86
N ASP A 29 10.96 -15.91 -9.86
CA ASP A 29 11.04 -17.16 -10.64
C ASP A 29 9.93 -17.29 -11.69
N ASP A 30 8.72 -16.82 -11.37
CA ASP A 30 7.48 -17.04 -12.11
C ASP A 30 6.88 -15.74 -12.68
N TYR A 31 7.65 -14.64 -12.73
CA TYR A 31 7.15 -13.33 -13.17
C TYR A 31 6.43 -13.36 -14.53
N ASP A 32 6.95 -14.09 -15.52
CA ASP A 32 6.31 -14.27 -16.85
C ASP A 32 4.90 -14.88 -16.79
N LYS A 33 4.67 -15.73 -15.78
CA LYS A 33 3.37 -16.37 -15.57
C LYS A 33 2.44 -15.44 -14.80
N ILE A 34 2.97 -14.68 -13.84
CA ILE A 34 2.22 -13.72 -13.01
C ILE A 34 1.67 -12.60 -13.88
N GLN A 35 2.43 -12.13 -14.87
CA GLN A 35 2.00 -11.07 -15.80
C GLN A 35 0.72 -11.45 -16.58
N LYS A 36 0.43 -12.74 -16.73
CA LYS A 36 -0.76 -13.25 -17.42
C LYS A 36 -2.00 -13.32 -16.53
N LEU A 37 -1.88 -13.09 -15.22
CA LEU A 37 -2.99 -13.21 -14.26
C LEU A 37 -3.87 -11.95 -14.20
N GLY A 38 -3.40 -10.80 -14.69
CA GLY A 38 -4.20 -9.57 -14.74
C GLY A 38 -3.34 -8.32 -14.66
N ASN A 39 -3.96 -7.21 -14.23
CA ASN A 39 -3.28 -5.94 -14.04
C ASN A 39 -2.52 -5.94 -12.70
N VAL A 40 -1.37 -6.59 -12.68
CA VAL A 40 -0.47 -6.69 -11.53
C VAL A 40 0.87 -6.05 -11.89
N LYS A 41 1.41 -5.23 -10.98
CA LYS A 41 2.78 -4.71 -11.12
C LYS A 41 3.76 -5.70 -10.50
N ILE A 42 4.75 -6.11 -11.27
CA ILE A 42 5.73 -7.10 -10.85
C ILE A 42 7.01 -6.42 -10.39
N VAL A 43 7.48 -6.85 -9.22
CA VAL A 43 8.80 -6.50 -8.68
C VAL A 43 9.70 -7.73 -8.78
N ALA A 44 10.73 -7.68 -9.61
CA ALA A 44 11.64 -8.80 -9.82
C ALA A 44 13.04 -8.34 -10.25
N ASN A 45 14.05 -9.19 -10.11
CA ASN A 45 15.41 -8.98 -10.60
C ASN A 45 15.55 -9.35 -12.09
N SER A 46 14.61 -8.85 -12.91
CA SER A 46 14.57 -9.09 -14.35
C SER A 46 14.35 -7.78 -15.10
N ASP A 47 14.98 -7.65 -16.27
CA ASP A 47 14.82 -6.49 -17.14
C ASP A 47 13.39 -6.32 -17.69
N ASP A 48 12.60 -7.40 -17.67
CA ASP A 48 11.21 -7.43 -18.11
C ASP A 48 10.21 -7.09 -16.99
N ALA A 49 10.69 -6.84 -15.76
CA ALA A 49 9.85 -6.46 -14.63
C ALA A 49 9.36 -5.00 -14.71
N ASP A 50 8.16 -4.72 -14.18
CA ASP A 50 7.66 -3.35 -14.07
C ASP A 50 8.52 -2.49 -13.12
N ILE A 51 9.06 -3.14 -12.08
CA ILE A 51 9.96 -2.55 -11.10
C ILE A 51 11.16 -3.48 -10.93
N TYR A 52 12.34 -2.97 -11.28
CA TYR A 52 13.59 -3.72 -11.21
C TYR A 52 14.07 -3.80 -9.76
N LEU A 53 14.23 -5.02 -9.24
CA LEU A 53 14.62 -5.29 -7.87
C LEU A 53 16.14 -5.46 -7.75
N VAL A 54 16.73 -4.81 -6.74
CA VAL A 54 18.15 -4.91 -6.40
C VAL A 54 18.28 -5.27 -4.92
N GLY A 55 19.28 -6.09 -4.57
CA GLY A 55 19.64 -6.44 -3.19
C GLY A 55 19.24 -7.84 -2.73
N ILE A 56 18.34 -8.53 -3.45
CA ILE A 56 18.11 -9.97 -3.23
C ILE A 56 19.18 -10.78 -3.97
N ASN A 57 19.71 -11.82 -3.32
CA ASN A 57 20.93 -12.54 -3.69
C ASN A 57 22.17 -11.62 -3.76
N GLY A 58 22.14 -10.51 -3.02
CA GLY A 58 23.09 -9.40 -3.10
C GLY A 58 23.72 -9.07 -1.76
N GLU A 59 24.23 -7.84 -1.62
CA GLU A 59 24.72 -7.35 -0.33
C GLU A 59 23.56 -6.97 0.61
N GLY A 60 22.43 -6.55 0.05
CA GLY A 60 21.24 -6.12 0.76
C GLY A 60 20.59 -7.21 1.61
N ASP A 61 20.60 -8.46 1.16
CA ASP A 61 20.10 -9.63 1.90
C ASP A 61 21.21 -10.45 2.59
N GLY A 62 22.45 -9.95 2.58
CA GLY A 62 23.61 -10.60 3.18
C GLY A 62 24.14 -11.83 2.42
N SER A 63 23.64 -12.12 1.22
CA SER A 63 24.18 -13.21 0.36
C SER A 63 25.61 -12.91 -0.12
N LEU A 64 25.92 -11.64 -0.31
CA LEU A 64 27.26 -11.13 -0.61
C LEU A 64 27.80 -10.32 0.57
N ILE A 65 29.12 -10.33 0.75
CA ILE A 65 29.77 -9.57 1.81
C ILE A 65 29.73 -8.09 1.45
N LEU A 66 29.05 -7.29 2.28
CA LEU A 66 29.04 -5.85 2.19
C LEU A 66 30.38 -5.25 2.66
N SER A 67 31.02 -4.48 1.79
CA SER A 67 32.24 -3.72 2.13
C SER A 67 31.92 -2.51 3.02
N GLU A 68 32.85 -2.10 3.89
CA GLU A 68 32.75 -0.84 4.65
C GLU A 68 32.74 0.40 3.72
N ASP A 69 33.34 0.29 2.53
CA ASP A 69 33.28 1.34 1.51
C ASP A 69 32.09 1.10 0.58
N LEU A 70 30.96 1.76 0.87
CA LEU A 70 29.72 1.66 0.10
C LEU A 70 29.87 2.08 -1.37
N ASN A 71 30.95 2.78 -1.77
CA ASN A 71 31.18 3.07 -3.20
C ASN A 71 31.49 1.81 -4.01
N GLN A 72 31.94 0.75 -3.34
CA GLN A 72 32.24 -0.55 -3.94
C GLN A 72 31.04 -1.50 -3.91
N SER A 73 29.92 -1.08 -3.32
CA SER A 73 28.69 -1.88 -3.27
C SER A 73 28.21 -2.21 -4.68
N GLN A 74 28.02 -3.50 -4.93
CA GLN A 74 27.49 -4.01 -6.19
C GLN A 74 26.03 -3.59 -6.35
N ASP A 75 25.25 -3.69 -5.28
CA ASP A 75 23.84 -3.30 -5.27
C ASP A 75 23.66 -1.81 -5.57
N LEU A 76 24.49 -0.95 -4.96
CA LEU A 76 24.42 0.49 -5.22
C LEU A 76 24.82 0.83 -6.66
N GLN A 77 25.81 0.14 -7.22
CA GLN A 77 26.21 0.33 -8.62
C GLN A 77 25.13 -0.15 -9.59
N GLU A 78 24.49 -1.27 -9.30
CA GLU A 78 23.39 -1.84 -10.06
C GLU A 78 22.16 -0.92 -10.04
N ALA A 79 21.73 -0.46 -8.86
CA ALA A 79 20.62 0.47 -8.72
C ALA A 79 20.86 1.77 -9.51
N LYS A 80 22.07 2.34 -9.42
CA LYS A 80 22.47 3.52 -10.21
C LYS A 80 22.46 3.24 -11.71
N LYS A 81 22.85 2.04 -12.14
CA LYS A 81 22.83 1.64 -13.55
C LYS A 81 21.39 1.52 -14.06
N ALA A 82 20.54 0.76 -13.38
CA ALA A 82 19.14 0.59 -13.73
C ALA A 82 18.40 1.94 -13.80
N LYS A 83 18.69 2.85 -12.86
CA LYS A 83 18.11 4.18 -12.86
C LYS A 83 18.54 5.04 -14.05
N ARG A 84 19.81 4.95 -14.47
CA ARG A 84 20.30 5.63 -15.70
C ARG A 84 19.69 5.07 -16.98
N GLU A 85 19.29 3.81 -16.98
CA GLU A 85 18.57 3.16 -18.08
C GLU A 85 17.08 3.54 -18.11
N GLY A 86 16.60 4.34 -17.15
CA GLY A 86 15.21 4.81 -17.08
C GLY A 86 14.25 3.82 -16.44
N LYS A 87 14.75 2.79 -15.75
CA LYS A 87 13.92 1.81 -15.03
C LYS A 87 13.44 2.39 -13.70
N THR A 88 12.27 1.92 -13.25
CA THR A 88 11.82 2.08 -11.87
C THR A 88 12.56 1.06 -11.01
N VAL A 89 13.19 1.51 -9.93
CA VAL A 89 14.06 0.65 -9.10
C VAL A 89 13.48 0.46 -7.72
N CYS A 90 13.43 -0.79 -7.25
CA CYS A 90 13.18 -1.15 -5.87
C CYS A 90 14.45 -1.73 -5.25
N ALA A 91 14.92 -1.14 -4.16
CA ALA A 91 15.99 -1.72 -3.35
C ALA A 91 15.40 -2.65 -2.28
N TYR A 92 16.15 -3.67 -1.90
CA TYR A 92 15.82 -4.60 -0.83
C TYR A 92 16.99 -4.67 0.13
N VAL A 93 16.74 -4.39 1.42
CA VAL A 93 17.79 -4.41 2.44
C VAL A 93 17.26 -5.03 3.73
N GLU A 94 17.94 -6.07 4.19
CA GLU A 94 17.81 -6.64 5.51
C GLU A 94 18.74 -5.92 6.49
N ILE A 95 18.16 -5.28 7.49
CA ILE A 95 18.89 -4.48 8.47
C ILE A 95 19.41 -5.41 9.56
N THR A 96 20.63 -5.90 9.37
CA THR A 96 21.32 -6.78 10.32
C THR A 96 22.37 -6.05 11.16
N ASP A 97 22.95 -4.97 10.62
CA ASP A 97 23.95 -4.14 11.27
C ASP A 97 23.92 -2.68 10.77
N LYS A 98 24.85 -1.87 11.28
CA LYS A 98 24.97 -0.46 10.93
C LYS A 98 25.45 -0.22 9.48
N ASN A 99 26.16 -1.16 8.87
CA ASN A 99 26.58 -1.02 7.47
C ASN A 99 25.38 -1.21 6.53
N HIS A 100 24.46 -2.15 6.85
CA HIS A 100 23.21 -2.31 6.12
C HIS A 100 22.29 -1.10 6.27
N GLU A 101 22.26 -0.45 7.45
CA GLU A 101 21.56 0.83 7.66
C GLU A 101 22.09 1.92 6.70
N GLN A 102 23.41 2.07 6.59
CA GLN A 102 24.01 3.05 5.67
C GLN A 102 23.80 2.68 4.19
N LEU A 103 23.82 1.39 3.86
CA LEU A 103 23.48 0.90 2.52
C LEU A 103 22.03 1.25 2.18
N ALA A 104 21.09 1.04 3.09
CA ALA A 104 19.68 1.39 2.92
C ALA A 104 19.47 2.89 2.63
N VAL A 105 20.13 3.77 3.39
CA VAL A 105 20.06 5.23 3.13
C VAL A 105 20.66 5.58 1.76
N SER A 106 21.77 4.94 1.39
CA SER A 106 22.44 5.17 0.10
C SER A 106 21.60 4.69 -1.09
N LEU A 107 20.99 3.51 -0.97
CA LEU A 107 20.09 2.94 -1.98
C LEU A 107 18.78 3.74 -2.05
N GLY A 108 18.20 4.13 -0.92
CA GLY A 108 16.98 4.93 -0.86
C GLY A 108 17.15 6.33 -1.45
N SER A 109 18.38 6.86 -1.52
CA SER A 109 18.67 8.12 -2.23
C SER A 109 18.67 7.99 -3.76
N VAL A 110 18.61 6.76 -4.30
CA VAL A 110 18.71 6.46 -5.74
C VAL A 110 17.46 5.74 -6.26
N ALA A 111 16.93 4.80 -5.47
CA ALA A 111 15.79 3.96 -5.83
C ALA A 111 14.45 4.71 -5.66
N ASP A 112 13.42 4.25 -6.37
CA ASP A 112 12.05 4.76 -6.26
C ASP A 112 11.31 4.12 -5.08
N TYR A 113 11.67 2.87 -4.77
CA TYR A 113 11.14 2.10 -3.65
C TYR A 113 12.28 1.48 -2.85
N ILE A 114 12.11 1.34 -1.55
CA ILE A 114 13.01 0.55 -0.70
C ILE A 114 12.19 -0.37 0.21
N ILE A 115 12.51 -1.65 0.17
CA ILE A 115 11.97 -2.67 1.06
C ILE A 115 12.96 -2.85 2.21
N LEU A 116 12.52 -2.58 3.43
CA LEU A 116 13.31 -2.73 4.63
C LEU A 116 12.81 -3.94 5.43
N ILE A 117 13.70 -4.87 5.72
CA ILE A 117 13.44 -5.98 6.64
C ILE A 117 14.16 -5.71 7.95
N SER A 118 13.41 -5.79 9.05
CA SER A 118 13.98 -5.81 10.38
C SER A 118 13.67 -7.15 11.03
N THR A 119 14.71 -7.80 11.56
CA THR A 119 14.57 -9.00 12.39
C THR A 119 14.07 -8.67 13.80
N ASP A 120 14.19 -7.41 14.22
CA ASP A 120 13.70 -6.91 15.51
C ASP A 120 12.88 -5.62 15.30
N TRP A 121 11.57 -5.70 15.51
CA TRP A 121 10.63 -4.59 15.35
C TRP A 121 10.64 -3.61 16.53
N THR A 122 11.63 -3.72 17.42
CA THR A 122 11.83 -2.82 18.54
C THR A 122 12.37 -1.45 18.07
N VAL A 123 11.54 -0.72 17.32
CA VAL A 123 11.38 0.74 17.12
C VAL A 123 12.61 1.62 16.80
N ILE A 124 13.86 1.17 16.88
CA ILE A 124 15.02 2.06 16.74
C ILE A 124 15.65 2.09 15.33
N PRO A 125 15.74 0.98 14.55
CA PRO A 125 16.42 1.00 13.25
C PRO A 125 15.66 1.74 12.13
N LEU A 126 14.34 1.56 12.05
CA LEU A 126 13.52 2.14 10.97
C LEU A 126 13.38 3.66 11.08
N GLU A 127 13.23 4.21 12.30
CA GLU A 127 13.07 5.65 12.50
C GLU A 127 14.26 6.45 11.98
N ASN A 128 15.49 5.97 12.22
CA ASN A 128 16.70 6.63 11.72
C ASN A 128 16.75 6.66 10.19
N ILE A 129 16.50 5.51 9.56
CA ILE A 129 16.49 5.39 8.09
C ILE A 129 15.38 6.28 7.49
N ILE A 130 14.18 6.27 8.08
CA ILE A 130 13.06 7.11 7.66
C ILE A 130 13.43 8.59 7.79
N ALA A 131 14.07 9.00 8.89
CA ALA A 131 14.48 10.39 9.10
C ALA A 131 15.51 10.85 8.06
N ASP A 132 16.48 10.01 7.72
CA ASP A 132 17.49 10.31 6.70
C ASP A 132 16.89 10.32 5.28
N LEU A 133 15.92 9.44 5.00
CA LEU A 133 15.23 9.36 3.70
C LEU A 133 14.03 10.30 3.58
N GLN A 134 13.63 11.03 4.63
CA GLN A 134 12.44 11.89 4.63
C GLN A 134 12.45 12.96 3.52
N LYS A 135 13.64 13.38 3.08
CA LYS A 135 13.84 14.36 2.01
C LYS A 135 14.11 13.74 0.64
N ALA A 136 14.33 12.42 0.59
CA ALA A 136 14.50 11.69 -0.64
C ALA A 136 13.14 11.39 -1.27
N ASP A 137 13.10 11.33 -2.59
CA ASP A 137 11.90 10.93 -3.34
C ASP A 137 11.87 9.41 -3.47
N VAL A 138 11.64 8.73 -2.34
CA VAL A 138 11.63 7.26 -2.24
C VAL A 138 10.44 6.80 -1.42
N LYS A 139 9.85 5.68 -1.84
CA LYS A 139 8.76 5.00 -1.12
C LYS A 139 9.29 3.91 -0.21
N ILE A 140 9.04 4.03 1.09
CA ILE A 140 9.56 3.08 2.09
C ILE A 140 8.51 2.00 2.35
N ILE A 141 8.87 0.75 2.08
CA ILE A 141 8.01 -0.42 2.25
C ILE A 141 8.56 -1.29 3.36
N ALA A 142 7.78 -1.50 4.42
CA ALA A 142 8.21 -2.31 5.56
C ALA A 142 7.83 -3.78 5.38
N ALA A 143 8.78 -4.70 5.53
CA ALA A 143 8.55 -6.12 5.34
C ALA A 143 8.10 -6.82 6.62
N VAL A 144 6.85 -7.26 6.68
CA VAL A 144 6.18 -7.81 7.88
C VAL A 144 5.94 -9.31 7.75
N ALA A 145 6.07 -10.02 8.88
CA ALA A 145 5.88 -11.47 8.92
C ALA A 145 4.42 -11.89 9.11
N ASP A 146 3.64 -11.10 9.84
CA ASP A 146 2.28 -11.44 10.24
C ASP A 146 1.35 -10.21 10.33
N GLU A 147 0.10 -10.46 10.74
CA GLU A 147 -0.94 -9.45 10.90
C GLU A 147 -0.60 -8.40 11.98
N ASP A 148 0.05 -8.84 13.06
CA ASP A 148 0.40 -7.95 14.18
C ASP A 148 1.55 -7.01 13.78
N GLY A 149 2.57 -7.54 13.10
CA GLY A 149 3.63 -6.75 12.49
C GLY A 149 3.11 -5.80 11.41
N ALA A 150 2.16 -6.25 10.58
CA ALA A 150 1.48 -5.37 9.61
C ALA A 150 0.78 -4.21 10.30
N LYS A 151 0.01 -4.48 11.37
CA LYS A 151 -0.70 -3.45 12.12
C LYS A 151 0.26 -2.45 12.77
N LEU A 152 1.34 -2.92 13.41
CA LEU A 152 2.35 -2.06 14.01
C LEU A 152 3.04 -1.18 12.95
N ALA A 153 3.45 -1.77 11.83
CA ALA A 153 4.05 -1.04 10.73
C ALA A 153 3.08 0.02 10.16
N ILE A 154 1.79 -0.34 10.06
CA ILE A 154 0.71 0.52 9.59
C ILE A 154 0.45 1.70 10.54
N GLU A 155 0.38 1.47 11.84
CA GLU A 155 0.24 2.54 12.84
C GLU A 155 1.47 3.47 12.84
N THR A 156 2.65 2.91 12.54
CA THR A 156 3.88 3.68 12.34
C THR A 156 3.90 4.44 11.00
N LEU A 157 3.04 4.12 10.02
CA LEU A 157 2.93 4.84 8.74
C LEU A 157 2.60 6.33 8.93
N GLU A 158 2.02 6.73 10.07
CA GLU A 158 1.80 8.15 10.40
C GLU A 158 3.11 8.96 10.43
N HIS A 159 4.27 8.29 10.53
CA HIS A 159 5.58 8.92 10.67
C HIS A 159 6.56 8.69 9.52
N GLY A 160 6.26 7.87 8.49
CA GLY A 160 7.07 7.89 7.25
C GLY A 160 7.29 6.58 6.47
N THR A 161 6.53 5.51 6.72
CA THR A 161 6.46 4.37 5.79
C THR A 161 5.31 4.59 4.78
N ASP A 162 5.45 4.11 3.55
CA ASP A 162 4.45 4.26 2.47
C ASP A 162 3.63 2.98 2.21
N GLY A 163 4.07 1.85 2.74
CA GLY A 163 3.38 0.57 2.58
C GLY A 163 4.03 -0.58 3.33
N VAL A 164 3.43 -1.76 3.20
CA VAL A 164 3.93 -3.01 3.77
C VAL A 164 4.06 -4.09 2.70
N ILE A 165 5.03 -4.99 2.87
CA ILE A 165 5.16 -6.21 2.07
C ILE A 165 5.20 -7.42 3.01
N PHE A 166 4.58 -8.51 2.63
CA PHE A 166 4.57 -9.75 3.41
C PHE A 166 4.63 -10.96 2.50
N GLU A 167 5.12 -12.08 3.03
CA GLU A 167 4.93 -13.39 2.41
C GLU A 167 3.66 -14.00 2.99
N ALA A 168 2.73 -14.37 2.12
CA ALA A 168 1.46 -14.94 2.55
C ALA A 168 1.60 -16.44 2.84
N ASN A 169 1.12 -16.84 4.01
CA ASN A 169 1.03 -18.25 4.43
C ASN A 169 -0.28 -18.90 3.98
N ASP A 170 -1.38 -18.13 4.00
CA ASP A 170 -2.72 -18.56 3.60
C ASP A 170 -3.58 -17.41 3.06
N PHE A 171 -4.75 -17.76 2.51
CA PHE A 171 -5.70 -16.80 1.94
C PHE A 171 -6.31 -15.82 2.95
N ASN A 172 -6.39 -16.22 4.22
CA ASN A 172 -7.02 -15.42 5.26
C ASN A 172 -6.10 -14.27 5.69
N GLN A 173 -4.80 -14.55 5.81
CA GLN A 173 -3.77 -13.55 6.06
C GLN A 173 -3.78 -12.44 5.00
N ILE A 174 -3.87 -12.82 3.72
CA ILE A 174 -3.96 -11.85 2.60
C ILE A 174 -5.14 -10.89 2.79
N LYS A 175 -6.34 -11.45 3.01
CA LYS A 175 -7.57 -10.65 3.14
C LYS A 175 -7.52 -9.71 4.34
N LYS A 176 -7.00 -10.18 5.47
CA LYS A 176 -6.93 -9.38 6.69
C LYS A 176 -5.90 -8.25 6.57
N ILE A 177 -4.70 -8.51 6.07
CA ILE A 177 -3.69 -7.45 5.89
C ILE A 177 -4.16 -6.42 4.86
N ALA A 178 -4.77 -6.86 3.76
CA ALA A 178 -5.40 -5.94 2.80
C ALA A 178 -6.47 -5.06 3.46
N GLN A 179 -7.33 -5.64 4.31
CA GLN A 179 -8.34 -4.90 5.05
C GLN A 179 -7.72 -3.90 6.04
N LEU A 180 -6.61 -4.24 6.71
CA LEU A 180 -5.90 -3.32 7.60
C LEU A 180 -5.40 -2.08 6.85
N VAL A 181 -4.83 -2.26 5.65
CA VAL A 181 -4.37 -1.14 4.81
C VAL A 181 -5.55 -0.27 4.37
N VAL A 182 -6.65 -0.89 3.93
CA VAL A 182 -7.89 -0.16 3.58
C VAL A 182 -8.41 0.62 4.77
N ASP A 183 -8.46 0.01 5.95
CA ASP A 183 -8.97 0.66 7.16
C ASP A 183 -8.08 1.81 7.64
N ALA A 184 -6.76 1.68 7.50
CA ALA A 184 -5.81 2.75 7.80
C ALA A 184 -5.92 3.93 6.82
N SER A 185 -6.28 3.67 5.55
CA SER A 185 -6.51 4.73 4.56
C SER A 185 -7.80 5.53 4.80
N LYS A 186 -8.71 5.05 5.65
CA LYS A 186 -9.99 5.73 5.92
C LYS A 186 -9.76 6.98 6.77
N ILE A 187 -10.06 8.13 6.20
CA ILE A 187 -10.09 9.40 6.93
C ILE A 187 -11.34 9.43 7.82
N LYS A 188 -11.14 9.62 9.13
CA LYS A 188 -12.24 9.83 10.08
C LYS A 188 -12.56 11.33 10.17
N TYR A 189 -13.84 11.66 10.01
CA TYR A 189 -14.36 13.00 10.25
C TYR A 189 -15.32 12.99 11.44
N ASP A 190 -15.08 13.84 12.42
CA ASP A 190 -16.03 14.06 13.51
C ASP A 190 -17.19 14.92 13.01
N LEU A 191 -18.34 14.28 12.82
CA LEU A 191 -19.57 14.98 12.46
C LEU A 191 -20.08 15.80 13.63
N LYS A 192 -20.44 17.05 13.36
CA LYS A 192 -21.06 17.94 14.35
C LYS A 192 -22.54 18.09 14.04
N VAL A 193 -23.37 18.01 15.08
CA VAL A 193 -24.81 18.27 14.97
C VAL A 193 -25.04 19.74 14.67
N ALA A 194 -25.83 20.02 13.63
CA ALA A 194 -26.30 21.34 13.28
C ALA A 194 -27.81 21.44 13.52
N THR A 195 -28.28 22.62 13.95
CA THR A 195 -29.72 22.88 14.11
C THR A 195 -30.25 23.59 12.86
N VAL A 196 -31.30 23.03 12.26
CA VAL A 196 -32.03 23.69 11.17
C VAL A 196 -32.85 24.84 11.75
N THR A 197 -32.49 26.08 11.44
CA THR A 197 -33.15 27.28 11.99
C THR A 197 -34.26 27.81 11.09
N ASN A 198 -34.21 27.52 9.78
CA ASN A 198 -35.18 27.98 8.80
C ASN A 198 -35.16 27.07 7.57
N VAL A 199 -36.34 26.79 6.99
CA VAL A 199 -36.50 26.05 5.73
C VAL A 199 -37.29 26.93 4.77
N LYS A 200 -36.75 27.16 3.56
CA LYS A 200 -37.41 27.95 2.52
C LYS A 200 -37.53 27.11 1.24
N PRO A 201 -38.68 27.14 0.54
CA PRO A 201 -38.81 26.49 -0.76
C PRO A 201 -37.88 27.16 -1.79
N LEU A 202 -37.08 26.35 -2.49
CA LEU A 202 -36.16 26.80 -3.54
C LEU A 202 -36.66 26.33 -4.92
N GLY A 203 -37.90 26.65 -5.28
CA GLY A 203 -38.44 26.46 -6.63
C GLY A 203 -38.11 25.12 -7.29
N SER A 204 -37.85 25.13 -8.59
CA SER A 204 -37.33 23.99 -9.35
C SER A 204 -35.81 24.00 -9.36
N GLY A 205 -35.19 22.83 -9.19
CA GLY A 205 -33.75 22.63 -9.33
C GLY A 205 -33.45 21.27 -9.94
N ASP A 206 -32.21 21.08 -10.35
CA ASP A 206 -31.72 19.79 -10.82
C ASP A 206 -31.53 18.84 -9.63
N ARG A 207 -31.89 17.57 -9.82
CA ARG A 207 -31.67 16.50 -8.84
C ARG A 207 -30.56 15.60 -9.34
N VAL A 208 -29.58 15.30 -8.49
CA VAL A 208 -28.49 14.38 -8.81
C VAL A 208 -28.66 13.11 -7.98
N CYS A 209 -28.71 11.96 -8.66
CA CYS A 209 -28.59 10.66 -8.01
C CYS A 209 -27.15 10.17 -8.19
N VAL A 210 -26.47 9.86 -7.10
CA VAL A 210 -25.15 9.23 -7.14
C VAL A 210 -25.33 7.75 -6.82
N ASP A 211 -24.98 6.89 -7.77
CA ASP A 211 -24.97 5.44 -7.62
C ASP A 211 -23.54 4.95 -7.37
N THR A 212 -23.37 4.08 -6.38
CA THR A 212 -22.11 3.41 -6.05
C THR A 212 -22.14 1.95 -6.47
N THR A 213 -20.95 1.36 -6.60
CA THR A 213 -20.80 -0.10 -6.74
C THR A 213 -20.86 -0.82 -5.38
N ASP A 214 -20.76 -0.08 -4.29
CA ASP A 214 -20.85 -0.57 -2.92
C ASP A 214 -22.26 -0.41 -2.34
N MET A 215 -22.62 -1.29 -1.40
CA MET A 215 -23.87 -1.24 -0.65
C MET A 215 -23.65 -0.56 0.70
N MET A 216 -24.26 0.61 0.90
CA MET A 216 -24.19 1.38 2.14
C MET A 216 -25.17 0.87 3.20
N LYS A 217 -24.76 0.93 4.46
CA LYS A 217 -25.56 0.57 5.63
C LYS A 217 -26.35 1.78 6.15
N PRO A 218 -27.38 1.56 6.99
CA PRO A 218 -27.95 2.64 7.78
C PRO A 218 -26.88 3.34 8.63
N GLY A 219 -26.80 4.66 8.47
CA GLY A 219 -25.79 5.58 8.98
C GLY A 219 -24.86 6.12 7.89
N GLU A 220 -24.75 5.44 6.74
CA GLU A 220 -23.79 5.74 5.69
C GLU A 220 -24.41 6.55 4.55
N GLY A 221 -23.58 7.36 3.90
CA GLY A 221 -23.99 8.28 2.84
C GLY A 221 -22.81 9.09 2.32
N MET A 222 -23.08 10.28 1.78
CA MET A 222 -22.06 11.15 1.21
C MET A 222 -22.08 12.54 1.85
N LEU A 223 -20.90 13.15 1.97
CA LEU A 223 -20.78 14.55 2.35
C LEU A 223 -21.11 15.43 1.14
N ILE A 224 -22.29 16.06 1.17
CA ILE A 224 -22.85 16.86 0.08
C ILE A 224 -22.95 18.33 0.52
N GLY A 225 -22.57 19.24 -0.37
CA GLY A 225 -22.76 20.66 -0.17
C GLY A 225 -22.29 21.44 -1.40
N SER A 226 -22.75 22.69 -1.51
CA SER A 226 -22.40 23.54 -2.66
C SER A 226 -20.95 24.06 -2.61
N TYR A 227 -20.28 23.94 -1.46
CA TYR A 227 -18.90 24.39 -1.25
C TYR A 227 -18.11 23.34 -0.46
N SER A 228 -16.82 23.17 -0.78
CA SER A 228 -15.92 22.22 -0.09
C SER A 228 -15.67 22.55 1.39
N LYS A 229 -16.02 23.75 1.85
CA LYS A 229 -15.77 24.21 3.23
C LYS A 229 -16.85 23.78 4.23
N SER A 230 -18.03 23.37 3.77
CA SER A 230 -19.14 22.94 4.63
C SER A 230 -20.03 21.97 3.88
N LEU A 231 -20.07 20.74 4.37
CA LEU A 231 -20.81 19.63 3.78
C LEU A 231 -21.73 19.04 4.85
N PHE A 232 -22.87 18.51 4.41
CA PHE A 232 -23.79 17.74 5.24
C PHE A 232 -23.66 16.27 4.86
N LEU A 233 -23.67 15.38 5.85
CA LEU A 233 -23.84 13.96 5.58
C LEU A 233 -25.27 13.71 5.11
N VAL A 234 -25.44 13.44 3.82
CA VAL A 234 -26.70 13.02 3.23
C VAL A 234 -26.70 11.50 3.16
N HIS A 235 -27.64 10.91 3.89
CA HIS A 235 -27.76 9.47 4.03
C HIS A 235 -28.15 8.79 2.71
N SER A 236 -27.67 7.57 2.51
CA SER A 236 -28.10 6.71 1.42
C SER A 236 -29.59 6.36 1.51
N GLU A 237 -30.18 5.91 0.40
CA GLU A 237 -31.55 5.35 0.40
C GLU A 237 -31.60 3.94 1.03
N SER A 238 -30.81 3.67 2.06
CA SER A 238 -30.70 2.36 2.72
C SER A 238 -31.84 2.08 3.71
N LEU A 239 -32.64 3.07 4.10
CA LEU A 239 -33.81 2.88 4.95
C LEU A 239 -35.05 2.57 4.11
N GLU A 240 -35.76 1.50 4.48
CA GLU A 240 -37.05 1.17 3.88
C GLU A 240 -38.15 2.11 4.40
N SER A 241 -39.08 2.44 3.51
CA SER A 241 -40.31 3.15 3.87
C SER A 241 -41.51 2.43 3.26
N GLU A 242 -42.71 2.71 3.76
CA GLU A 242 -43.96 2.13 3.23
C GLU A 242 -44.20 2.46 1.74
N TYR A 243 -43.52 3.47 1.19
CA TYR A 243 -43.78 4.00 -0.15
C TYR A 243 -42.67 3.66 -1.16
N VAL A 244 -41.46 3.33 -0.70
CA VAL A 244 -40.29 3.16 -1.57
C VAL A 244 -39.36 2.11 -0.98
N ALA A 245 -38.96 1.15 -1.82
CA ALA A 245 -37.96 0.13 -1.50
C ALA A 245 -36.56 0.76 -1.32
N SER A 246 -35.77 0.16 -0.44
CA SER A 246 -34.40 0.62 -0.19
C SER A 246 -33.52 0.45 -1.43
N ARG A 247 -32.64 1.44 -1.65
CA ARG A 247 -31.58 1.44 -2.66
C ARG A 247 -30.27 1.82 -1.96
N PRO A 248 -29.68 0.90 -1.18
CA PRO A 248 -28.51 1.18 -0.34
C PRO A 248 -27.26 1.58 -1.13
N PHE A 249 -27.27 1.53 -2.45
CA PHE A 249 -26.19 2.00 -3.32
C PHE A 249 -26.40 3.45 -3.84
N ARG A 250 -27.48 4.14 -3.45
CA ARG A 250 -27.85 5.45 -3.99
C ARG A 250 -27.90 6.55 -2.93
N VAL A 251 -27.36 7.72 -3.26
CA VAL A 251 -27.58 8.99 -2.52
C VAL A 251 -28.30 9.99 -3.42
N ASN A 252 -29.31 10.68 -2.88
CA ASN A 252 -29.97 11.80 -3.56
C ASN A 252 -29.43 13.12 -3.05
N ALA A 253 -28.92 13.95 -3.96
CA ALA A 253 -28.41 15.29 -3.72
C ALA A 253 -29.17 16.34 -4.53
#